data_AF-A0A812LA32-F1
#
_entry.id   AF-A0A812LA32-F1
#
_cell.length_a   1.000
_cell.length_b   1.000
_cell.length_c   1.000
_cell.angle_alpha   90.00
_cell.angle_beta   90.00
_cell.angle_gamma   90.00
#
_symmetry.space_group_name_H-M   'P 1'
#
loop_
_entity.id
_entity.type
_entity.pdbx_description
1 polymer ?
#
loop_
_entity_poly.entity_id
_entity_poly.type
_entity_poly.pdbx_seq_one_letter_code
_entity_poly.pdbx_strand_id
1 'polypeptide(L)'
;ASELCCHFGGRQCGCSHPLVKADKRQREVLQNLSEQELLEMLLRQLSQRALHAELASESFGIQQQLHQALAKLAHQAASLKPAQQRNLEKLMTRMSWWQLMQVAKKSSCVDPAFIEEIQKEMASLKHGTVTQEHCHAKSFWL
;
A
#
# COMPACT_ATOMS: atom_id res chain seq x y z
N ALA A 1 16.09 -9.86 -5.88
CA ALA A 1 16.07 -8.96 -4.70
C ALA A 1 14.87 -9.35 -3.86
N SER A 2 15.09 -9.91 -2.68
CA SER A 2 14.00 -10.50 -1.87
C SER A 2 13.05 -9.41 -1.38
N GLU A 3 11.79 -9.50 -1.79
CA GLU A 3 10.71 -8.53 -1.55
C GLU A 3 10.34 -8.40 -0.05
N LEU A 4 10.76 -9.36 0.78
CA LEU A 4 10.43 -9.44 2.20
C LEU A 4 11.08 -8.35 3.07
N CYS A 5 12.21 -7.77 2.65
CA CYS A 5 13.01 -6.86 3.48
C CYS A 5 12.34 -5.49 3.72
N CYS A 6 11.37 -5.07 2.89
CA CYS A 6 10.88 -3.69 2.88
C CYS A 6 9.35 -3.56 2.88
N HIS A 7 8.62 -4.56 3.40
CA HIS A 7 7.16 -4.50 3.50
C HIS A 7 6.66 -3.33 4.38
N PHE A 8 7.42 -2.95 5.43
CA PHE A 8 6.96 -1.92 6.39
C PHE A 8 7.87 -0.68 6.51
N GLY A 9 9.17 -0.80 6.23
CA GLY A 9 10.15 0.23 6.57
C GLY A 9 10.84 0.88 5.38
N GLY A 10 10.21 1.89 4.75
CA GLY A 10 10.81 2.65 3.64
C GLY A 10 12.09 3.46 3.98
N ARG A 11 12.53 3.48 5.26
CA ARG A 11 13.78 4.13 5.69
C ARG A 11 14.74 3.23 6.48
N GLN A 12 14.32 2.04 6.93
CA GLN A 12 15.13 1.20 7.82
C GLN A 12 15.74 -0.03 7.14
N CYS A 13 15.30 -0.42 5.93
CA CYS A 13 15.87 -1.62 5.30
C CYS A 13 17.24 -1.41 4.63
N GLY A 14 17.78 -0.18 4.56
CA GLY A 14 19.08 0.10 3.91
C GLY A 14 19.14 -0.22 2.40
N CYS A 15 18.04 -0.71 1.82
CA CYS A 15 17.94 -1.12 0.43
C CYS A 15 17.50 0.06 -0.45
N SER A 16 18.27 0.36 -1.49
CA SER A 16 17.94 1.38 -2.50
C SER A 16 16.84 0.89 -3.45
N HIS A 17 15.59 0.81 -2.97
CA HIS A 17 14.46 0.52 -3.86
C HIS A 17 14.10 1.75 -4.70
N PRO A 18 13.85 1.59 -6.02
CA PRO A 18 13.45 2.70 -6.86
C PRO A 18 12.10 3.24 -6.39
N LEU A 19 12.05 4.54 -6.14
CA LEU A 19 10.80 5.24 -5.84
C LEU A 19 9.87 5.14 -7.06
N VAL A 20 8.72 4.50 -6.89
CA VAL A 20 7.70 4.44 -7.94
C VAL A 20 7.06 5.82 -8.07
N LYS A 21 7.25 6.47 -9.21
CA LYS A 21 6.70 7.79 -9.50
C LYS A 21 5.47 7.65 -10.39
N ALA A 22 4.37 8.25 -9.97
CA ALA A 22 3.20 8.44 -10.81
C ALA A 22 3.52 9.42 -11.95
N ASP A 23 3.05 9.12 -13.16
CA ASP A 23 3.13 10.05 -14.29
C ASP A 23 2.17 11.26 -14.11
N LYS A 24 2.24 12.25 -15.01
CA LYS A 24 1.43 13.47 -14.90
C LYS A 24 -0.07 13.17 -14.80
N ARG A 25 -0.57 12.28 -15.66
CA ARG A 25 -1.99 11.94 -15.72
C ARG A 25 -2.41 11.13 -14.50
N GLN A 26 -1.59 10.19 -14.05
CA GLN A 26 -1.84 9.42 -12.83
C GLN A 26 -1.90 10.32 -11.60
N ARG A 27 -1.01 11.32 -11.49
CA ARG A 27 -1.05 12.30 -10.39
C ARG A 27 -2.34 13.12 -10.40
N GLU A 28 -2.76 13.60 -11.56
CA GLU A 28 -4.02 14.33 -11.72
C GLU A 28 -5.21 13.45 -11.29
N VAL A 29 -5.25 12.18 -11.70
CA VAL A 29 -6.33 11.27 -11.29
C VAL A 29 -6.30 11.04 -9.77
N LEU A 30 -5.12 10.78 -9.18
CA LEU A 30 -4.98 10.58 -7.73
C LEU A 30 -5.49 11.78 -6.92
N GLN A 31 -5.27 13.02 -7.38
CA GLN A 31 -5.75 14.24 -6.73
C GLN A 31 -7.26 14.42 -6.79
N ASN A 32 -7.93 13.77 -7.74
CA ASN A 32 -9.37 13.88 -7.94
C ASN A 32 -10.13 12.64 -7.43
N LEU A 33 -9.46 11.69 -6.78
CA LEU A 33 -10.13 10.54 -6.20
C LEU A 33 -10.99 10.96 -5.02
N SER A 34 -12.18 10.36 -4.92
CA SER A 34 -12.92 10.38 -3.67
C SER A 34 -12.14 9.64 -2.58
N GLU A 35 -12.44 9.97 -1.32
CA GLU A 35 -11.88 9.27 -0.16
C GLU A 35 -12.17 7.77 -0.25
N GLN A 36 -13.41 7.41 -0.59
CA GLN A 36 -13.85 6.03 -0.73
C GLN A 36 -13.02 5.27 -1.77
N GLU A 37 -12.88 5.79 -2.99
CA GLU A 37 -12.10 5.12 -4.04
C GLU A 37 -10.66 4.91 -3.62
N LEU A 38 -10.04 5.91 -3.01
CA LEU A 38 -8.65 5.81 -2.57
C LEU A 38 -8.48 4.75 -1.47
N LEU A 39 -9.36 4.75 -0.46
CA LEU A 39 -9.32 3.77 0.63
C LEU A 39 -9.62 2.35 0.14
N GLU A 40 -10.56 2.15 -0.79
CA GLU A 40 -10.83 0.84 -1.41
C GLU A 40 -9.62 0.32 -2.19
N MET A 41 -8.97 1.18 -2.98
CA MET A 41 -7.77 0.83 -3.71
C MET A 41 -6.62 0.50 -2.77
N LEU A 42 -6.42 1.27 -1.70
CA LEU A 42 -5.42 0.98 -0.67
C LEU A 42 -5.66 -0.37 -0.01
N LEU A 43 -6.87 -0.60 0.49
CA LEU A 43 -7.24 -1.83 1.18
C LEU A 43 -6.98 -3.06 0.30
N ARG A 44 -7.41 -3.01 -0.97
CA ARG A 44 -7.16 -4.09 -1.95
C ARG A 44 -5.66 -4.37 -2.13
N GLN A 45 -4.86 -3.31 -2.23
CA GLN A 45 -3.43 -3.43 -2.49
C GLN A 45 -2.63 -3.85 -1.25
N LEU A 46 -3.11 -3.51 -0.04
CA LEU A 46 -2.53 -3.99 1.21
C LEU A 46 -2.90 -5.45 1.46
N SER A 47 -4.16 -5.83 1.31
CA SER A 47 -4.62 -7.21 1.52
C SER A 47 -3.94 -8.19 0.57
N GLN A 48 -3.86 -7.86 -0.73
CA GLN A 48 -3.14 -8.69 -1.69
C GLN A 48 -1.68 -8.91 -1.29
N ARG A 49 -0.97 -7.86 -0.87
CA ARG A 49 0.42 -8.00 -0.45
C ARG A 49 0.57 -8.75 0.87
N ALA A 50 -0.35 -8.55 1.80
CA ALA A 50 -0.35 -9.27 3.07
C ALA A 50 -0.46 -10.77 2.82
N LEU A 51 -1.35 -11.17 1.91
CA LEU A 51 -1.48 -12.56 1.49
C LEU A 51 -0.21 -13.09 0.84
N HIS A 52 0.39 -12.34 -0.09
CA HIS A 52 1.62 -12.76 -0.77
C HIS A 52 2.83 -12.87 0.16
N ALA A 53 2.87 -12.04 1.22
CA ALA A 53 3.97 -12.02 2.18
C ALA A 53 3.71 -12.90 3.41
N GLU A 54 2.60 -13.65 3.44
CA GLU A 54 2.15 -14.43 4.60
C GLU A 54 1.96 -13.59 5.88
N LEU A 55 1.59 -12.31 5.71
CA LEU A 55 1.35 -11.32 6.78
C LEU A 55 -0.14 -10.96 6.93
N ALA A 56 -1.03 -11.86 6.49
CA ALA A 56 -2.47 -11.62 6.49
C ALA A 56 -3.02 -11.44 7.91
N SER A 57 -2.56 -12.25 8.86
CA SER A 57 -2.98 -12.17 10.27
C SER A 57 -2.41 -10.93 10.95
N GLU A 58 -1.14 -10.62 10.71
CA GLU A 58 -0.43 -9.48 11.29
C GLU A 58 -1.04 -8.16 10.82
N SER A 59 -1.40 -8.08 9.55
CA SER A 59 -1.99 -6.86 8.99
C SER A 59 -3.50 -6.73 9.18
N PHE A 60 -4.14 -7.68 9.86
CA PHE A 60 -5.59 -7.69 10.05
C PHE A 60 -6.10 -6.40 10.70
N GLY A 61 -5.41 -5.89 11.73
CA GLY A 61 -5.79 -4.65 12.43
C GLY A 61 -5.84 -3.44 11.49
N ILE A 62 -4.82 -3.28 10.65
CA ILE A 62 -4.75 -2.23 9.62
C ILE A 62 -5.90 -2.37 8.61
N GLN A 63 -6.13 -3.59 8.11
CA GLN A 63 -7.22 -3.85 7.16
C GLN A 63 -8.59 -3.55 7.79
N GLN A 64 -8.77 -3.90 9.06
CA GLN A 64 -9.99 -3.62 9.82
C GLN A 64 -10.23 -2.12 9.98
N GLN A 65 -9.21 -1.32 10.29
CA GLN A 65 -9.33 0.13 10.39
C GLN A 65 -9.75 0.77 9.07
N LEU A 66 -9.15 0.33 7.95
CA LEU A 66 -9.54 0.79 6.62
C LEU A 66 -11.00 0.41 6.29
N HIS A 67 -11.41 -0.82 6.62
CA HIS A 67 -12.80 -1.24 6.47
C HIS A 67 -13.77 -0.39 7.31
N GLN A 68 -13.42 -0.07 8.56
CA GLN A 68 -14.24 0.78 9.42
C GLN A 68 -14.34 2.21 8.90
N ALA A 69 -13.25 2.77 8.37
CA ALA A 69 -13.27 4.07 7.71
C ALA A 69 -14.18 4.04 6.48
N LEU A 70 -14.05 3.04 5.62
CA LEU A 70 -14.91 2.84 4.45
C LEU A 70 -16.39 2.69 4.82
N ALA A 71 -16.71 1.97 5.90
CA ALA A 71 -18.09 1.77 6.36
C ALA A 71 -18.77 3.07 6.82
N LYS A 72 -18.01 4.08 7.23
CA LYS A 72 -18.54 5.40 7.62
C LYS A 72 -18.82 6.30 6.41
N LEU A 73 -18.24 5.98 5.25
CA LEU A 73 -18.47 6.74 4.03
C LEU A 73 -19.79 6.31 3.40
N ALA A 74 -20.62 7.28 3.03
CA ALA A 74 -21.77 7.01 2.18
C ALA A 74 -21.28 6.40 0.86
N HIS A 75 -21.88 5.30 0.40
CA HIS A 75 -21.53 4.71 -0.88
C HIS A 75 -21.73 5.73 -2.00
N GLN A 76 -20.63 6.29 -2.49
CA GLN A 76 -20.60 7.16 -3.65
C GLN A 76 -20.46 6.30 -4.90
N ALA A 77 -21.12 6.72 -5.97
CA ALA A 77 -20.93 6.08 -7.26
C ALA A 77 -19.46 6.20 -7.69
N ALA A 78 -18.88 5.12 -8.19
CA ALA A 78 -17.51 5.13 -8.71
C ALA A 78 -17.38 6.21 -9.80
N SER A 79 -16.46 7.15 -9.58
CA SER A 79 -16.20 8.28 -10.47
C SER A 79 -15.13 7.93 -11.51
N LEU A 80 -14.28 6.95 -11.19
CA LEU A 80 -13.21 6.48 -12.05
C LEU A 80 -13.71 5.71 -13.27
N LYS A 81 -13.21 6.10 -14.46
CA LYS A 81 -13.36 5.27 -15.65
C LYS A 81 -12.56 3.97 -15.49
N PRO A 82 -13.03 2.81 -16.00
CA PRO A 82 -12.32 1.54 -15.85
C PRO A 82 -10.86 1.55 -16.32
N ALA A 83 -10.55 2.33 -17.36
CA ALA A 83 -9.18 2.46 -17.85
C ALA A 83 -8.26 3.24 -16.87
N GLN A 84 -8.80 4.26 -16.20
CA GLN A 84 -8.06 5.03 -15.19
C GLN A 84 -7.81 4.18 -13.95
N GLN A 85 -8.84 3.44 -13.50
CA GLN A 85 -8.73 2.51 -12.39
C GLN A 85 -7.62 1.47 -12.64
N ARG A 86 -7.65 0.76 -13.78
CA ARG A 86 -6.61 -0.23 -14.12
C ARG A 86 -5.21 0.37 -14.15
N ASN A 87 -5.07 1.60 -14.65
CA ASN A 87 -3.76 2.27 -14.70
C ASN A 87 -3.24 2.62 -13.30
N LEU A 88 -4.13 3.08 -12.41
CA LEU A 88 -3.77 3.35 -11.02
C LEU A 88 -3.49 2.07 -10.23
N GLU A 89 -4.27 1.01 -10.44
CA GLU A 89 -4.00 -0.31 -9.83
C GLU A 89 -2.62 -0.82 -10.24
N LYS A 90 -2.28 -0.79 -11.54
CA LYS A 90 -0.94 -1.17 -12.03
C LYS A 90 0.19 -0.36 -11.38
N LEU A 91 -0.02 0.93 -11.20
CA LEU A 91 0.92 1.81 -10.50
C LEU A 91 1.07 1.38 -9.04
N MET A 92 -0.07 1.25 -8.34
CA MET A 92 -0.11 0.92 -6.92
C MET A 92 0.44 -0.45 -6.62
N THR A 93 0.26 -1.46 -7.49
CA THR A 93 0.85 -2.81 -7.34
C THR A 93 2.37 -2.81 -7.27
N ARG A 94 3.02 -1.80 -7.87
CA ARG A 94 4.48 -1.67 -7.81
C ARG A 94 5.00 -0.95 -6.55
N MET A 95 4.11 -0.36 -5.77
CA MET A 95 4.48 0.42 -4.57
C MET A 95 4.69 -0.47 -3.34
N SER A 96 5.58 -0.10 -2.43
CA SER A 96 5.61 -0.70 -1.10
C SER A 96 4.44 -0.21 -0.25
N TRP A 97 4.15 -0.87 0.88
CA TRP A 97 3.07 -0.40 1.78
C TRP A 97 3.35 1.02 2.27
N TRP A 98 4.61 1.33 2.59
CA TRP A 98 5.01 2.68 2.96
C TRP A 98 4.70 3.69 1.85
N GLN A 99 5.05 3.37 0.59
CA GLN A 99 4.77 4.24 -0.54
C GLN A 99 3.26 4.44 -0.77
N LEU A 100 2.46 3.39 -0.59
CA LEU A 100 0.99 3.50 -0.61
C LEU A 100 0.47 4.47 0.45
N MET A 101 0.95 4.36 1.69
CA MET A 101 0.56 5.28 2.75
C MET A 101 1.02 6.71 2.45
N GLN A 102 2.16 6.90 1.80
CA GLN A 102 2.59 8.24 1.35
C GLN A 102 1.68 8.81 0.26
N VAL A 103 1.08 7.98 -0.60
CA VAL A 103 0.08 8.43 -1.57
C VAL A 103 -1.15 8.94 -0.84
N ALA A 104 -1.69 8.18 0.11
CA ALA A 104 -2.86 8.63 0.87
C ALA A 104 -2.59 9.83 1.77
N LYS A 105 -1.43 9.88 2.45
CA LYS A 105 -1.04 11.04 3.28
C LYS A 105 -0.96 12.35 2.48
N LYS A 106 -0.65 12.27 1.19
CA LYS A 106 -0.58 13.44 0.28
C LYS A 106 -1.91 13.77 -0.38
N SER A 107 -2.92 12.91 -0.23
CA SER A 107 -4.25 13.16 -0.75
C SER A 107 -4.96 14.20 0.12
N SER A 108 -5.72 15.09 -0.50
CA SER A 108 -6.57 16.04 0.23
C SER A 108 -7.87 15.43 0.72
N CYS A 109 -8.23 14.23 0.25
CA CYS A 109 -9.50 13.58 0.59
C CYS A 109 -9.42 12.63 1.78
N VAL A 110 -8.24 12.35 2.33
CA VAL A 110 -8.07 11.47 3.48
C VAL A 110 -7.41 12.24 4.61
N ASP A 111 -7.88 12.06 5.85
CA ASP A 111 -7.24 12.65 7.02
C ASP A 111 -5.79 12.16 7.18
N PRO A 112 -4.79 13.05 7.14
CA PRO A 112 -3.39 12.67 7.34
C PRO A 112 -3.12 12.02 8.70
N ALA A 113 -3.86 12.40 9.75
CA ALA A 113 -3.66 11.85 11.09
C ALA A 113 -4.04 10.36 11.14
N PHE A 114 -5.17 10.00 10.52
CA PHE A 114 -5.58 8.60 10.34
C PHE A 114 -4.50 7.78 9.61
N ILE A 115 -3.91 8.31 8.54
CA ILE A 115 -2.84 7.61 7.82
C ILE A 115 -1.57 7.47 8.67
N GLU A 116 -1.26 8.44 9.52
CA GLU A 116 -0.14 8.34 10.46
C GLU A 116 -0.36 7.25 11.52
N GLU A 117 -1.59 7.05 11.98
CA GLU A 117 -1.94 5.95 12.89
C GLU A 117 -1.72 4.59 12.22
N ILE A 118 -2.20 4.42 10.99
CA ILE A 118 -1.95 3.20 10.21
C ILE A 118 -0.43 2.97 10.02
N GLN A 119 0.33 4.03 9.71
CA GLN A 119 1.79 3.92 9.56
C GLN A 119 2.49 3.49 10.85
N LYS A 120 2.02 3.96 12.02
CA LYS A 120 2.54 3.53 13.33
C LYS A 120 2.28 2.06 13.57
N GLU A 121 1.06 1.59 13.29
CA GLU A 121 0.71 0.19 13.43
C GLU A 121 1.52 -0.69 12.46
N MET A 122 1.65 -0.27 11.21
CA MET A 122 2.51 -0.94 10.22
C MET A 122 3.96 -1.08 10.70
N ALA A 123 4.52 -0.06 11.35
CA ALA A 123 5.88 -0.12 11.89
C ALA A 123 6.00 -1.09 13.08
N SER A 124 4.89 -1.39 13.75
CA SER A 124 4.84 -2.32 14.88
C SER A 124 4.63 -3.79 14.46
N LEU A 125 4.37 -4.04 13.17
CA LEU A 125 4.21 -5.39 12.65
C LEU A 125 5.52 -6.14 12.79
N LYS A 126 5.54 -7.08 13.74
CA LYS A 126 6.66 -7.99 13.93
C LYS A 126 6.74 -8.87 12.70
N HIS A 127 7.87 -8.85 12.00
CA HIS A 127 8.19 -9.95 11.12
C HIS A 127 8.21 -11.20 11.99
N GLY A 128 7.22 -12.09 11.82
CA GLY A 128 7.37 -13.48 12.24
C GLY A 128 8.73 -13.95 11.75
N THR A 129 9.50 -14.64 12.58
CA THR A 129 10.90 -15.02 12.36
C THR A 129 11.11 -15.66 10.98
N VAL A 130 11.33 -14.85 9.96
CA VAL A 130 11.87 -15.30 8.68
C VAL A 130 13.34 -15.52 8.96
N THR A 131 13.71 -16.78 9.14
CA THR A 131 15.11 -17.20 9.21
C THR A 131 15.88 -16.55 8.06
N GLN A 132 17.00 -15.94 8.43
CA GLN A 132 17.87 -15.09 7.61
C GLN A 132 18.48 -15.80 6.38
N GLU A 133 18.07 -17.02 6.07
CA GLU A 133 18.68 -17.91 5.08
C GLU A 133 18.21 -17.66 3.64
N HIS A 134 17.10 -16.94 3.41
CA HIS A 134 16.54 -16.74 2.06
C HIS A 134 17.07 -15.50 1.30
N CYS A 135 18.04 -14.77 1.85
CA CYS A 135 18.60 -13.59 1.18
C CYS A 135 19.61 -13.91 0.06
N HIS A 136 20.00 -15.18 -0.13
CA HIS A 136 21.06 -15.59 -1.07
C HIS A 136 20.59 -16.44 -2.27
N ALA A 137 19.29 -16.61 -2.50
CA ALA A 137 18.83 -17.25 -3.73
C ALA A 137 19.04 -16.31 -4.93
N LYS A 138 20.23 -16.43 -5.55
CA LYS A 138 20.63 -15.79 -6.80
C LYS A 138 19.57 -16.07 -7.86
N SER A 139 19.03 -15.01 -8.46
CA SER A 139 18.23 -15.09 -9.68
C SER A 139 19.09 -15.67 -10.80
N PHE A 140 18.95 -16.95 -11.08
CA PHE A 140 19.31 -17.53 -12.37
C PHE A 140 18.12 -17.31 -13.30
N TRP A 141 18.26 -16.37 -14.24
CA TRP A 141 17.39 -16.30 -15.41
C TRP A 141 17.99 -17.25 -16.46
N LEU A 142 17.23 -18.29 -16.82
CA LEU A 142 17.36 -19.03 -18.07
C LEU A 142 16.18 -18.63 -18.96
#